data_AF-A0A168RGI8-F1
#
_entry.id   AF-A0A168RGI8-F1
#
_cell.length_a   1.000
_cell.length_b   1.000
_cell.length_c   1.000
_cell.angle_alpha   90.00
_cell.angle_beta   90.00
_cell.angle_gamma   90.00
#
_symmetry.space_group_name_H-M   'P 1'
#
loop_
_entity.id
_entity.type
_entity.pdbx_description
1 polymer ?
#
loop_
_entity_poly.entity_id
_entity_poly.type
_entity_poly.pdbx_seq_one_letter_code
_entity_poly.pdbx_strand_id
1 'polypeptide(L)'
;MKKYKLNVMLGSIVAIAGLSAIATVSTIAYLKRNQNASGEEQLKLYEFVATKNLNKDVLPSTYSYASYDIPYSSEQRDPDLKYNSNTDKGFWAYQLELNPNTSAYKTNNFDPLFNLKTKNNAPIDLLKDKYNIYYHSYANNINGTLFLKVSLEDKNTPSDTVSERMKTWKSFVYKIDGFKTLSQIPNEELDNPAVPSWNFSSTTTLNIDFSNDRLTSINDLLNNLNQNQIAQPDSTATAETWAAYKNQVKEAWDKTNKYLSFATKESGNQSYYMLDKNRPVWFSAVENSTMIKIHYYVKKFVPIASIDNLNAISEIELNQIYSQNININYAQLKEITSKIKVIPFNNADLTNDIPYGDNFIFVNSTTSSNPRHNTYGGYYEKLDLIFDNTLTNINNYELKFYKYNPETGGTKADDKYPNTPLVSYDAQTGQAKFAYILKLKNSSPINGIGEFIGVVTADAQFKIENNA
;
A
#
# COMPACT_ATOMS: atom_id res chain seq x y z
N MET A 1 23.81 -35.67 75.00
CA MET A 1 22.65 -35.77 74.09
C MET A 1 23.13 -36.12 72.69
N LYS A 2 22.53 -37.18 72.15
CA LYS A 2 22.41 -37.67 70.76
C LYS A 2 23.39 -37.21 69.66
N LYS A 3 24.14 -38.20 69.17
CA LYS A 3 24.65 -38.30 67.79
C LYS A 3 23.47 -38.36 66.80
N TYR A 4 23.57 -37.64 65.68
CA TYR A 4 23.01 -38.08 64.42
C TYR A 4 24.06 -37.93 63.31
N LYS A 5 24.43 -39.07 62.75
CA LYS A 5 25.17 -39.22 61.49
C LYS A 5 24.21 -38.83 60.37
N LEU A 6 24.59 -37.88 59.52
CA LEU A 6 23.90 -37.68 58.25
C LEU A 6 24.55 -38.58 57.21
N ASN A 7 23.89 -39.71 56.95
CA ASN A 7 24.19 -40.59 55.84
C ASN A 7 23.83 -39.90 54.52
N VAL A 8 24.73 -40.08 53.56
CA VAL A 8 24.54 -39.85 52.13
C VAL A 8 23.29 -40.60 51.65
N MET A 9 22.37 -39.88 51.02
CA MET A 9 21.42 -40.46 50.06
C MET A 9 21.76 -39.88 48.68
N LEU A 10 22.41 -40.72 47.86
CA LEU A 10 22.50 -40.55 46.42
C LEU A 10 21.09 -40.66 45.84
N GLY A 11 20.61 -39.59 45.21
CA GLY A 11 19.31 -39.51 44.57
C GLY A 11 19.30 -38.46 43.47
N SER A 12 19.90 -38.83 42.33
CA SER A 12 19.55 -38.43 40.96
C SER A 12 18.79 -37.11 40.77
N ILE A 13 19.52 -35.99 40.62
CA ILE A 13 19.07 -34.88 39.76
C ILE A 13 20.19 -34.59 38.77
N VAL A 14 19.83 -34.70 37.50
CA VAL A 14 20.66 -34.61 36.31
C VAL A 14 21.42 -33.29 36.28
N ALA A 15 22.74 -33.41 36.13
CA ALA A 15 23.68 -32.32 35.98
C ALA A 15 23.39 -31.50 34.71
N ILE A 16 22.89 -30.27 34.89
CA ILE A 16 22.96 -29.18 33.91
C ILE A 16 23.60 -27.97 34.61
N ALA A 17 24.86 -28.12 35.00
CA ALA A 17 25.74 -27.02 35.42
C ALA A 17 27.14 -27.61 35.69
N GLY A 18 28.01 -27.67 34.68
CA GLY A 18 29.39 -28.10 34.92
C GLY A 18 30.14 -28.72 33.76
N LEU A 19 30.14 -28.11 32.57
CA LEU A 19 31.11 -28.40 31.51
C LEU A 19 31.52 -27.12 30.76
N SER A 20 31.86 -26.05 31.49
CA SER A 20 32.25 -24.74 30.91
C SER A 20 33.71 -24.32 31.15
N ALA A 21 34.59 -25.20 31.65
CA ALA A 21 35.95 -24.79 32.04
C ALA A 21 37.09 -25.30 31.14
N ILE A 22 36.90 -26.36 30.34
CA ILE A 22 38.00 -26.95 29.55
C ILE A 22 37.88 -26.64 28.05
N ALA A 23 36.67 -26.41 27.53
CA ALA A 23 36.45 -26.00 26.14
C ALA A 23 36.62 -24.47 25.92
N THR A 24 36.64 -23.66 26.97
CA THR A 24 36.71 -22.19 26.87
C THR A 24 38.12 -21.68 26.57
N VAL A 25 39.17 -22.30 27.13
CA VAL A 25 40.55 -21.79 27.00
C VAL A 25 41.16 -22.04 25.61
N SER A 26 40.94 -23.22 25.01
CA SER A 26 41.41 -23.53 23.66
C SER A 26 40.68 -22.73 22.58
N THR A 27 39.40 -22.44 22.81
CA THR A 27 38.53 -21.75 21.85
C THR A 27 38.72 -20.22 21.88
N ILE A 28 38.94 -19.64 23.07
CA ILE A 28 39.38 -18.24 23.20
C ILE A 28 40.76 -18.05 22.56
N ALA A 29 41.69 -19.02 22.71
CA ALA A 29 43.01 -18.95 22.09
C ALA A 29 42.97 -19.05 20.54
N TYR A 30 42.08 -19.89 19.99
CA TYR A 30 41.88 -20.01 18.54
C TYR A 30 41.29 -18.73 17.92
N LEU A 31 40.26 -18.15 18.54
CA LEU A 31 39.67 -16.89 18.08
C LEU A 31 40.60 -15.68 18.34
N LYS A 32 41.37 -15.67 19.44
CA LYS A 32 42.43 -14.67 19.66
C LYS A 32 43.55 -14.75 18.62
N ARG A 33 43.95 -15.95 18.18
CA ARG A 33 44.94 -16.11 17.09
C ARG A 33 44.46 -15.56 15.75
N ASN A 34 43.15 -15.57 15.51
CA ASN A 34 42.54 -15.04 14.29
C ASN A 34 42.00 -13.60 14.43
N GLN A 35 42.34 -12.86 15.49
CA GLN A 35 41.91 -11.45 15.65
C GLN A 35 42.41 -10.51 14.54
N ASN A 36 43.47 -10.92 13.82
CA ASN A 36 44.02 -10.22 12.67
C ASN A 36 43.34 -10.60 11.34
N ALA A 37 42.49 -11.63 11.33
CA ALA A 37 41.72 -11.99 10.15
C ALA A 37 40.59 -10.97 9.92
N SER A 38 40.20 -10.76 8.66
CA SER A 38 39.06 -9.90 8.32
C SER A 38 37.80 -10.41 9.02
N GLY A 39 36.84 -9.51 9.32
CA GLY A 39 35.59 -9.91 9.98
C GLY A 39 34.83 -11.00 9.22
N GLU A 40 34.93 -11.02 7.89
CA GLU A 40 34.35 -12.07 7.05
C GLU A 40 35.00 -13.44 7.27
N GLU A 41 36.33 -13.51 7.34
CA GLU A 41 37.05 -14.76 7.63
C GLU A 41 36.73 -15.29 9.03
N GLN A 42 36.49 -14.41 10.00
CA GLN A 42 36.02 -14.83 11.33
C GLN A 42 34.61 -15.41 11.28
N LEU A 43 33.70 -14.84 10.49
CA LEU A 43 32.35 -15.37 10.29
C LEU A 43 32.35 -16.75 9.60
N LYS A 44 33.26 -17.00 8.65
CA LYS A 44 33.40 -18.30 7.97
C LYS A 44 33.67 -19.49 8.91
N LEU A 45 34.14 -19.23 10.13
CA LEU A 45 34.39 -20.26 11.14
C LEU A 45 33.13 -20.80 11.82
N TYR A 46 31.99 -20.11 11.64
CA TYR A 46 30.71 -20.46 12.24
C TYR A 46 29.87 -21.32 11.31
N GLU A 47 29.03 -22.16 11.89
CA GLU A 47 28.06 -23.01 11.21
C GLU A 47 26.65 -22.63 11.69
N PHE A 48 25.74 -22.39 10.73
CA PHE A 48 24.34 -22.07 10.99
C PHE A 48 23.51 -23.34 10.87
N VAL A 49 22.89 -23.76 11.97
CA VAL A 49 22.18 -25.05 12.04
C VAL A 49 20.82 -24.89 12.70
N ALA A 50 19.87 -25.72 12.27
CA ALA A 50 18.57 -25.87 12.91
C ALA A 50 18.68 -26.64 14.23
N THR A 51 17.89 -26.27 15.23
CA THR A 51 17.72 -27.09 16.44
C THR A 51 16.59 -28.10 16.26
N LYS A 52 16.44 -29.02 17.22
CA LYS A 52 15.31 -29.95 17.28
C LYS A 52 13.93 -29.27 17.39
N ASN A 53 13.91 -27.98 17.76
CA ASN A 53 12.67 -27.23 17.98
C ASN A 53 12.19 -26.51 16.71
N LEU A 54 13.02 -26.45 15.66
CA LEU A 54 12.64 -25.82 14.40
C LEU A 54 11.57 -26.63 13.68
N ASN A 55 10.39 -26.06 13.51
CA ASN A 55 9.43 -26.56 12.54
C ASN A 55 9.82 -26.12 11.13
N LYS A 56 10.07 -27.10 10.24
CA LYS A 56 10.34 -26.88 8.82
C LYS A 56 9.11 -27.06 7.91
N ASP A 57 7.97 -27.50 8.45
CA ASP A 57 6.68 -27.60 7.74
C ASP A 57 5.97 -26.22 7.65
N VAL A 58 6.75 -25.18 7.37
CA VAL A 58 6.31 -23.80 7.15
C VAL A 58 7.19 -23.17 6.08
N LEU A 59 6.74 -22.08 5.45
CA LEU A 59 7.58 -21.32 4.52
C LEU A 59 8.80 -20.75 5.24
N PRO A 60 9.97 -20.67 4.58
CA PRO A 60 11.14 -20.03 5.17
C PRO A 60 10.88 -18.56 5.49
N SER A 61 10.00 -17.86 4.75
CA SER A 61 9.66 -16.47 5.03
C SER A 61 8.94 -16.22 6.37
N THR A 62 8.45 -17.27 7.01
CA THR A 62 8.00 -17.22 8.43
C THR A 62 9.11 -16.66 9.32
N TYR A 63 10.36 -16.97 9.01
CA TYR A 63 11.55 -16.57 9.74
C TYR A 63 12.31 -15.39 9.08
N SER A 64 11.67 -14.62 8.19
CA SER A 64 12.24 -13.39 7.61
C SER A 64 12.23 -12.25 8.64
N TYR A 65 13.36 -12.02 9.33
CA TYR A 65 13.58 -10.92 10.29
C TYR A 65 14.87 -10.12 10.00
N ALA A 66 14.87 -8.84 10.37
CA ALA A 66 16.07 -8.00 10.40
C ALA A 66 16.25 -7.36 11.78
N SER A 67 17.50 -7.29 12.27
CA SER A 67 17.82 -6.76 13.61
C SER A 67 18.00 -5.24 13.66
N TYR A 68 17.72 -4.54 12.57
CA TYR A 68 17.96 -3.09 12.41
C TYR A 68 16.90 -2.46 11.50
N ASP A 69 16.74 -1.15 11.62
CA ASP A 69 15.89 -0.38 10.71
C ASP A 69 16.51 -0.37 9.32
N ILE A 70 15.76 -0.82 8.32
CA ILE A 70 16.22 -0.85 6.93
C ILE A 70 16.01 0.55 6.33
N PRO A 71 17.09 1.32 6.05
CA PRO A 71 17.00 2.75 5.77
C PRO A 71 16.54 3.07 4.33
N TYR A 72 15.78 2.18 3.69
CA TYR A 72 15.31 2.34 2.32
C TYR A 72 13.79 2.32 2.27
N SER A 73 13.19 3.00 1.30
CA SER A 73 11.79 2.90 0.89
C SER A 73 11.72 2.14 -0.44
N SER A 74 12.19 0.89 -0.53
CA SER A 74 12.04 0.14 -1.78
C SER A 74 10.68 -0.56 -1.82
N GLU A 75 9.94 -0.32 -2.90
CA GLU A 75 8.74 -1.06 -3.31
C GLU A 75 9.02 -2.54 -3.67
N GLN A 76 10.26 -3.00 -3.49
CA GLN A 76 10.77 -4.32 -3.86
C GLN A 76 11.36 -5.02 -2.63
N ARG A 77 10.69 -4.94 -1.49
CA ARG A 77 11.07 -5.70 -0.30
C ARG A 77 10.32 -7.02 -0.23
N ASP A 78 10.98 -8.00 0.39
CA ASP A 78 10.29 -9.18 0.91
C ASP A 78 9.10 -8.69 1.76
N PRO A 79 7.86 -8.97 1.34
CA PRO A 79 6.71 -8.50 2.07
C PRO A 79 6.61 -9.19 3.43
N ASP A 80 7.19 -10.39 3.62
CA ASP A 80 7.17 -11.13 4.89
C ASP A 80 8.24 -10.66 5.90
N LEU A 81 9.08 -9.68 5.52
CA LEU A 81 10.21 -9.21 6.34
C LEU A 81 9.76 -8.40 7.55
N LYS A 82 10.12 -8.90 8.74
CA LYS A 82 9.77 -8.32 10.04
C LYS A 82 10.95 -7.57 10.64
N TYR A 83 10.80 -6.27 10.84
CA TYR A 83 11.86 -5.41 11.39
C TYR A 83 11.34 -4.16 12.11
N ASN A 84 10.01 -4.00 12.24
CA ASN A 84 9.41 -2.73 12.67
C ASN A 84 9.35 -2.59 14.20
N SER A 85 9.24 -3.70 14.94
CA SER A 85 9.18 -3.67 16.41
C SER A 85 10.51 -4.06 17.06
N ASN A 86 10.72 -3.66 18.33
CA ASN A 86 11.85 -4.11 19.12
C ASN A 86 11.87 -5.65 19.30
N THR A 87 10.68 -6.26 19.31
CA THR A 87 10.53 -7.71 19.31
C THR A 87 11.08 -8.30 18.01
N ASP A 88 10.63 -7.81 16.83
CA ASP A 88 11.13 -8.30 15.54
C ASP A 88 12.65 -8.16 15.42
N LYS A 89 13.18 -6.98 15.79
CA LYS A 89 14.62 -6.69 15.77
C LYS A 89 15.41 -7.59 16.71
N GLY A 90 14.78 -8.04 17.78
CA GLY A 90 15.37 -8.92 18.79
C GLY A 90 15.38 -10.40 18.42
N PHE A 91 14.65 -10.83 17.37
CA PHE A 91 14.48 -12.24 17.03
C PHE A 91 15.83 -12.96 16.85
N TRP A 92 16.69 -12.49 15.94
CA TRP A 92 17.95 -13.18 15.63
C TRP A 92 18.96 -13.16 16.77
N ALA A 93 19.05 -12.04 17.49
CA ALA A 93 19.88 -11.98 18.70
C ALA A 93 19.41 -13.03 19.72
N TYR A 94 18.10 -13.16 19.92
CA TYR A 94 17.54 -14.17 20.80
C TYR A 94 17.86 -15.61 20.35
N GLN A 95 17.81 -15.88 19.04
CA GLN A 95 18.11 -17.20 18.50
C GLN A 95 19.59 -17.58 18.65
N LEU A 96 20.52 -16.61 18.54
CA LEU A 96 21.94 -16.90 18.27
C LEU A 96 22.90 -16.52 19.39
N GLU A 97 22.48 -15.64 20.30
CA GLU A 97 23.35 -15.06 21.33
C GLU A 97 23.08 -15.65 22.72
N LEU A 98 24.11 -15.74 23.56
CA LEU A 98 23.98 -16.28 24.93
C LEU A 98 23.20 -15.36 25.87
N ASN A 99 23.39 -14.05 25.75
CA ASN A 99 22.77 -13.04 26.60
C ASN A 99 22.08 -11.98 25.74
N PRO A 100 20.99 -12.33 25.03
CA PRO A 100 20.29 -11.37 24.20
C PRO A 100 19.66 -10.32 25.11
N ASN A 101 19.82 -9.05 24.75
CA ASN A 101 19.23 -7.93 25.48
C ASN A 101 17.74 -7.74 25.09
N THR A 102 16.98 -8.84 25.08
CA THR A 102 15.60 -8.91 24.57
C THR A 102 14.69 -9.49 25.65
N SER A 103 14.19 -8.63 26.52
CA SER A 103 13.31 -9.00 27.63
C SER A 103 12.05 -9.75 27.16
N ALA A 104 11.47 -9.38 26.02
CA ALA A 104 10.23 -9.94 25.49
C ALA A 104 10.26 -11.45 25.22
N TYR A 105 11.39 -12.00 24.76
CA TYR A 105 11.50 -13.43 24.47
C TYR A 105 11.87 -14.26 25.70
N LYS A 106 12.68 -13.69 26.62
CA LYS A 106 13.03 -14.31 27.91
C LYS A 106 11.79 -14.56 28.78
N THR A 107 10.83 -13.65 28.78
CA THR A 107 9.56 -13.82 29.53
C THR A 107 8.64 -14.91 28.98
N ASN A 108 8.82 -15.34 27.74
CA ASN A 108 7.94 -16.29 27.07
C ASN A 108 8.56 -17.70 26.90
N ASN A 109 9.75 -17.97 27.47
CA ASN A 109 10.45 -19.28 27.40
C ASN A 109 10.52 -19.88 25.98
N PHE A 110 10.79 -19.06 24.96
CA PHE A 110 10.91 -19.58 23.60
C PHE A 110 12.21 -20.37 23.44
N ASP A 111 12.17 -21.68 23.25
CA ASP A 111 13.43 -22.39 22.96
C ASP A 111 14.03 -21.93 21.61
N PRO A 112 15.37 -21.72 21.51
CA PRO A 112 16.00 -21.37 20.24
C PRO A 112 15.74 -22.43 19.15
N LEU A 113 15.35 -21.94 17.98
CA LEU A 113 15.08 -22.70 16.75
C LEU A 113 16.34 -22.85 15.90
N PHE A 114 17.29 -21.92 16.05
CA PHE A 114 18.53 -21.90 15.29
C PHE A 114 19.74 -21.80 16.22
N ASN A 115 20.92 -22.16 15.70
CA ASN A 115 22.21 -21.95 16.36
C ASN A 115 23.23 -21.42 15.34
N LEU A 116 24.13 -20.56 15.81
CA LEU A 116 25.29 -20.12 15.05
C LEU A 116 26.54 -20.26 15.92
N LYS A 117 27.30 -21.33 15.69
CA LYS A 117 28.45 -21.69 16.52
C LYS A 117 29.60 -22.20 15.68
N THR A 118 30.82 -22.06 16.18
CA THR A 118 31.99 -22.69 15.54
C THR A 118 31.96 -24.21 15.74
N LYS A 119 32.81 -24.94 15.02
CA LYS A 119 33.03 -26.38 15.24
C LYS A 119 33.39 -26.76 16.68
N ASN A 120 34.00 -25.82 17.42
CA ASN A 120 34.33 -25.98 18.84
C ASN A 120 33.23 -25.44 19.77
N ASN A 121 32.01 -25.26 19.26
CA ASN A 121 30.84 -24.79 19.99
C ASN A 121 30.98 -23.36 20.56
N ALA A 122 31.84 -22.53 19.96
CA ALA A 122 32.00 -21.13 20.38
C ALA A 122 30.80 -20.29 19.91
N PRO A 123 30.21 -19.45 20.79
CA PRO A 123 29.08 -18.59 20.43
C PRO A 123 29.55 -17.38 19.61
N ILE A 124 28.62 -16.76 18.89
CA ILE A 124 28.91 -15.53 18.13
C ILE A 124 29.19 -14.32 19.04
N ASP A 125 28.75 -14.36 20.30
CA ASP A 125 29.00 -13.32 21.30
C ASP A 125 30.49 -12.97 21.48
N LEU A 126 31.41 -13.91 21.20
CA LEU A 126 32.85 -13.66 21.30
C LEU A 126 33.33 -12.56 20.33
N LEU A 127 32.58 -12.27 19.27
CA LEU A 127 32.89 -11.20 18.33
C LEU A 127 32.42 -9.82 18.82
N LYS A 128 31.53 -9.76 19.82
CA LYS A 128 30.93 -8.51 20.31
C LYS A 128 31.92 -7.59 21.02
N ASP A 129 33.05 -8.10 21.49
CA ASP A 129 34.08 -7.26 22.11
C ASP A 129 34.61 -6.22 21.11
N LYS A 130 34.74 -6.60 19.83
CA LYS A 130 35.27 -5.74 18.77
C LYS A 130 34.18 -5.19 17.84
N TYR A 131 33.09 -5.90 17.66
CA TYR A 131 32.09 -5.61 16.63
C TYR A 131 30.69 -5.35 17.20
N ASN A 132 29.91 -4.50 16.55
CA ASN A 132 28.45 -4.61 16.58
C ASN A 132 28.02 -5.67 15.56
N ILE A 133 27.02 -6.48 15.90
CA ILE A 133 26.57 -7.61 15.07
C ILE A 133 25.15 -7.34 14.59
N TYR A 134 24.96 -7.45 13.29
CA TYR A 134 23.66 -7.23 12.64
C TYR A 134 23.24 -8.48 11.87
N TYR A 135 21.95 -8.78 11.94
CA TYR A 135 21.34 -9.95 11.34
C TYR A 135 20.26 -9.53 10.35
N HIS A 136 20.27 -10.14 9.15
CA HIS A 136 19.21 -9.99 8.16
C HIS A 136 19.00 -11.34 7.47
N SER A 137 17.83 -11.92 7.63
CA SER A 137 17.47 -13.16 6.93
C SER A 137 16.66 -12.90 5.67
N TYR A 138 16.88 -13.73 4.66
CA TYR A 138 16.20 -13.69 3.38
C TYR A 138 15.62 -15.06 3.09
N ALA A 139 14.44 -15.13 2.48
CA ALA A 139 13.76 -16.38 2.22
C ALA A 139 13.70 -16.71 0.72
N ASN A 140 13.63 -17.98 0.41
CA ASN A 140 13.24 -18.47 -0.89
C ASN A 140 12.09 -19.45 -0.73
N ASN A 141 10.88 -18.94 -0.94
CA ASN A 141 9.65 -19.70 -0.76
C ASN A 141 9.41 -20.71 -1.90
N ILE A 142 10.16 -20.63 -3.00
CA ILE A 142 10.04 -21.55 -4.15
C ILE A 142 10.84 -22.83 -3.91
N ASN A 143 12.06 -22.73 -3.37
CA ASN A 143 12.92 -23.90 -3.12
C ASN A 143 13.02 -24.32 -1.64
N GLY A 144 12.43 -23.55 -0.72
CA GLY A 144 12.41 -23.90 0.70
C GLY A 144 13.73 -23.62 1.42
N THR A 145 14.42 -22.54 1.04
CA THR A 145 15.70 -22.12 1.64
C THR A 145 15.54 -20.84 2.48
N LEU A 146 16.13 -20.83 3.67
CA LEU A 146 16.34 -19.63 4.48
C LEU A 146 17.82 -19.25 4.45
N PHE A 147 18.12 -18.01 4.06
CA PHE A 147 19.43 -17.40 4.13
C PHE A 147 19.52 -16.48 5.34
N LEU A 148 20.68 -16.45 6.00
CA LEU A 148 20.99 -15.51 7.07
C LEU A 148 22.28 -14.78 6.74
N LYS A 149 22.20 -13.47 6.48
CA LYS A 149 23.37 -12.61 6.39
C LYS A 149 23.69 -12.07 7.78
N VAL A 150 24.90 -12.36 8.24
CA VAL A 150 25.46 -11.81 9.47
C VAL A 150 26.50 -10.78 9.10
N SER A 151 26.38 -9.57 9.65
CA SER A 151 27.23 -8.43 9.33
C SER A 151 27.90 -7.91 10.60
N LEU A 152 29.18 -7.57 10.50
CA LEU A 152 30.01 -7.04 11.58
C LEU A 152 30.43 -5.60 11.26
N GLU A 153 30.13 -4.69 12.18
CA GLU A 153 30.58 -3.30 12.17
C GLU A 153 31.66 -3.12 13.24
N ASP A 154 32.84 -2.62 12.87
CA ASP A 154 33.92 -2.36 13.83
C ASP A 154 33.56 -1.15 14.70
N LYS A 155 33.56 -1.35 16.02
CA LYS A 155 33.22 -0.31 17.01
C LYS A 155 34.16 0.90 16.99
N ASN A 156 35.35 0.76 16.40
CA ASN A 156 36.34 1.84 16.30
C ASN A 156 36.23 2.62 14.99
N THR A 157 35.24 2.33 14.13
CA THR A 157 35.01 3.08 12.90
C THR A 157 34.38 4.45 13.23
N PRO A 158 34.91 5.58 12.71
CA PRO A 158 34.32 6.90 12.91
C PRO A 158 32.85 6.97 12.47
N SER A 159 32.09 7.89 13.09
CA SER A 159 30.65 8.02 12.90
C SER A 159 30.27 8.64 11.55
N ASP A 160 30.20 7.82 10.50
CA ASP A 160 29.52 8.15 9.24
C ASP A 160 27.99 7.93 9.35
N THR A 161 27.20 8.35 8.36
CA THR A 161 25.75 8.06 8.34
C THR A 161 25.49 6.55 8.34
N VAL A 162 24.34 6.08 8.86
CA VAL A 162 24.02 4.63 8.93
C VAL A 162 24.18 3.95 7.56
N SER A 163 23.71 4.60 6.50
CA SER A 163 23.81 4.10 5.11
C SER A 163 25.26 3.98 4.63
N GLU A 164 26.15 4.88 5.03
CA GLU A 164 27.58 4.80 4.72
C GLU A 164 28.28 3.74 5.55
N ARG A 165 27.97 3.63 6.85
CA ARG A 165 28.52 2.59 7.72
C ARG A 165 28.14 1.18 7.23
N MET A 166 26.91 0.98 6.76
CA MET A 166 26.48 -0.31 6.20
C MET A 166 27.35 -0.80 5.03
N LYS A 167 28.01 0.10 4.28
CA LYS A 167 28.90 -0.27 3.17
C LYS A 167 30.23 -0.86 3.65
N THR A 168 30.65 -0.58 4.88
CA THR A 168 31.93 -1.05 5.44
C THR A 168 31.79 -2.36 6.21
N TRP A 169 30.55 -2.78 6.51
CA TRP A 169 30.26 -3.99 7.25
C TRP A 169 30.84 -5.24 6.58
N LYS A 170 31.56 -6.05 7.35
CA LYS A 170 32.05 -7.36 6.89
C LYS A 170 30.97 -8.38 7.11
N SER A 171 30.59 -9.11 6.06
CA SER A 171 29.41 -9.97 6.09
C SER A 171 29.69 -11.37 5.58
N PHE A 172 28.95 -12.35 6.10
CA PHE A 172 28.90 -13.70 5.56
C PHE A 172 27.45 -14.18 5.52
N VAL A 173 27.13 -15.01 4.53
CA VAL A 173 25.77 -15.52 4.31
C VAL A 173 25.76 -17.01 4.57
N TYR A 174 24.93 -17.43 5.52
CA TYR A 174 24.64 -18.82 5.80
C TYR A 174 23.31 -19.22 5.15
N LYS A 175 23.08 -20.52 5.00
CA LYS A 175 21.81 -21.05 4.51
C LYS A 175 21.35 -22.29 5.26
N ILE A 176 20.03 -22.46 5.37
CA ILE A 176 19.37 -23.69 5.82
C ILE A 176 18.31 -24.05 4.77
N ASP A 177 18.40 -25.29 4.28
CA ASP A 177 17.47 -25.86 3.32
C ASP A 177 16.42 -26.77 4.02
N GLY A 178 15.39 -27.15 3.27
CA GLY A 178 14.41 -28.17 3.66
C GLY A 178 13.15 -27.64 4.35
N PHE A 179 12.85 -26.34 4.19
CA PHE A 179 11.53 -25.80 4.54
C PHE A 179 10.49 -26.20 3.51
N LYS A 180 9.21 -26.09 3.88
CA LYS A 180 8.09 -26.24 2.95
C LYS A 180 8.20 -25.22 1.81
N THR A 181 7.86 -25.64 0.60
CA THR A 181 7.82 -24.78 -0.59
C THR A 181 6.39 -24.33 -0.90
N LEU A 182 6.24 -23.25 -1.67
CA LEU A 182 4.93 -22.78 -2.14
C LEU A 182 4.15 -23.86 -2.90
N SER A 183 4.82 -24.71 -3.68
CA SER A 183 4.20 -25.82 -4.40
C SER A 183 3.62 -26.91 -3.49
N GLN A 184 4.02 -26.94 -2.23
CA GLN A 184 3.51 -27.88 -1.22
C GLN A 184 2.40 -27.27 -0.37
N ILE A 185 2.10 -25.99 -0.56
CA ILE A 185 0.98 -25.32 0.10
C ILE A 185 -0.25 -25.50 -0.79
N PRO A 186 -1.37 -26.04 -0.28
CA PRO A 186 -2.60 -26.11 -1.03
C PRO A 186 -2.97 -24.73 -1.60
N ASN A 187 -3.43 -24.68 -2.85
CA ASN A 187 -3.84 -23.41 -3.47
C ASN A 187 -4.85 -22.66 -2.60
N GLU A 188 -5.76 -23.40 -1.96
CA GLU A 188 -6.75 -22.89 -1.00
C GLU A 188 -6.14 -22.13 0.19
N GLU A 189 -4.94 -22.50 0.64
CA GLU A 189 -4.21 -21.78 1.71
C GLU A 189 -3.45 -20.55 1.19
N LEU A 190 -3.05 -20.55 -0.09
CA LEU A 190 -2.48 -19.37 -0.76
C LEU A 190 -3.55 -18.32 -1.08
N ASP A 191 -4.78 -18.79 -1.33
CA ASP A 191 -6.01 -18.09 -1.68
C ASP A 191 -6.76 -17.51 -0.43
N ASN A 192 -6.04 -17.37 0.68
CA ASN A 192 -6.55 -16.89 1.97
C ASN A 192 -7.29 -15.52 1.84
N PRO A 193 -8.44 -15.31 2.52
CA PRO A 193 -9.25 -14.07 2.48
C PRO A 193 -8.55 -12.75 2.89
N ALA A 194 -7.25 -12.75 3.19
CA ALA A 194 -6.47 -11.56 3.52
C ALA A 194 -6.07 -10.70 2.29
N VAL A 195 -6.51 -11.04 1.08
CA VAL A 195 -6.28 -10.19 -0.10
C VAL A 195 -7.03 -8.86 0.08
N PRO A 196 -6.33 -7.71 -0.02
CA PRO A 196 -6.96 -6.40 0.17
C PRO A 196 -8.02 -6.13 -0.90
N SER A 197 -8.99 -5.28 -0.57
CA SER A 197 -9.82 -4.65 -1.60
C SER A 197 -9.03 -3.55 -2.30
N TRP A 198 -9.15 -3.44 -3.62
CA TRP A 198 -8.54 -2.36 -4.38
C TRP A 198 -9.41 -1.10 -4.33
N ASN A 199 -8.76 0.05 -4.28
CA ASN A 199 -9.46 1.32 -4.38
C ASN A 199 -9.74 1.66 -5.85
N PHE A 200 -10.94 1.29 -6.33
CA PHE A 200 -11.45 1.68 -7.64
C PHE A 200 -12.23 2.99 -7.53
N SER A 201 -11.57 4.08 -7.90
CA SER A 201 -12.13 5.43 -7.90
C SER A 201 -12.65 5.83 -9.29
N SER A 202 -13.62 6.73 -9.37
CA SER A 202 -14.10 7.26 -10.66
C SER A 202 -13.06 8.14 -11.34
N THR A 203 -12.89 7.99 -12.66
CA THR A 203 -12.14 8.96 -13.47
C THR A 203 -12.99 10.21 -13.75
N THR A 204 -12.32 11.29 -14.18
CA THR A 204 -13.00 12.47 -14.70
C THR A 204 -13.95 12.12 -15.85
N THR A 205 -13.55 11.21 -16.74
CA THR A 205 -14.39 10.74 -17.85
C THR A 205 -15.70 10.14 -17.37
N LEU A 206 -15.67 9.25 -16.36
CA LEU A 206 -16.87 8.67 -15.79
C LEU A 206 -17.80 9.75 -15.21
N ASN A 207 -17.24 10.67 -14.43
CA ASN A 207 -18.01 11.76 -13.83
C ASN A 207 -18.66 12.65 -14.90
N ILE A 208 -17.93 12.99 -15.96
CA ILE A 208 -18.41 13.82 -17.09
C ILE A 208 -19.49 13.12 -17.89
N ASP A 209 -19.29 11.85 -18.23
CA ASP A 209 -20.25 11.12 -19.07
C ASP A 209 -21.59 10.96 -18.34
N PHE A 210 -21.58 10.75 -17.02
CA PHE A 210 -22.78 10.78 -16.20
C PHE A 210 -23.38 12.18 -16.05
N SER A 211 -22.54 13.19 -15.83
CA SER A 211 -22.96 14.58 -15.64
C SER A 211 -23.64 15.19 -16.87
N ASN A 212 -23.19 14.79 -18.07
CA ASN A 212 -23.70 15.25 -19.36
C ASN A 212 -24.70 14.26 -19.98
N ASP A 213 -25.28 13.37 -19.17
CA ASP A 213 -26.31 12.40 -19.59
C ASP A 213 -25.90 11.48 -20.76
N ARG A 214 -24.59 11.29 -20.99
CA ARG A 214 -24.06 10.26 -21.90
C ARG A 214 -24.17 8.86 -21.29
N LEU A 215 -24.10 8.79 -19.96
CA LEU A 215 -24.48 7.64 -19.15
C LEU A 215 -25.62 8.08 -18.24
N THR A 216 -26.76 7.39 -18.31
CA THR A 216 -27.96 7.76 -17.53
C THR A 216 -28.29 6.74 -16.44
N SER A 217 -27.66 5.56 -16.49
CA SER A 217 -27.88 4.47 -15.55
C SER A 217 -26.62 3.63 -15.32
N ILE A 218 -26.66 2.79 -14.28
CA ILE A 218 -25.61 1.77 -14.04
C ILE A 218 -25.54 0.77 -15.20
N ASN A 219 -26.68 0.44 -15.83
CA ASN A 219 -26.72 -0.45 -16.97
C ASN A 219 -25.99 0.14 -18.19
N ASP A 220 -26.08 1.47 -18.39
CA ASP A 220 -25.32 2.14 -19.45
C ASP A 220 -23.81 2.03 -19.20
N LEU A 221 -23.38 2.20 -17.94
CA LEU A 221 -21.98 1.98 -17.56
C LEU A 221 -21.55 0.53 -17.80
N LEU A 222 -22.35 -0.45 -17.38
CA LEU A 222 -22.06 -1.88 -17.60
C LEU A 222 -21.95 -2.22 -19.09
N ASN A 223 -22.78 -1.62 -19.95
CA ASN A 223 -22.70 -1.79 -21.41
C ASN A 223 -21.41 -1.22 -22.02
N ASN A 224 -20.76 -0.30 -21.33
CA ASN A 224 -19.46 0.27 -21.70
C ASN A 224 -18.26 -0.49 -21.09
N LEU A 225 -18.50 -1.39 -20.15
CA LEU A 225 -17.50 -2.22 -19.50
C LEU A 225 -17.54 -3.66 -20.04
N ASN A 226 -16.50 -4.44 -19.74
CA ASN A 226 -16.51 -5.86 -20.07
C ASN A 226 -17.39 -6.62 -19.07
N GLN A 227 -18.45 -7.29 -19.52
CA GLN A 227 -19.40 -7.95 -18.61
C GLN A 227 -19.13 -9.44 -18.39
N ASN A 228 -18.43 -10.08 -19.33
CA ASN A 228 -18.20 -11.52 -19.32
C ASN A 228 -16.74 -11.83 -19.02
N GLN A 229 -16.51 -12.92 -18.29
CA GLN A 229 -15.17 -13.47 -18.15
C GLN A 229 -14.65 -13.90 -19.53
N ILE A 230 -13.46 -13.43 -19.89
CA ILE A 230 -12.77 -13.88 -21.10
C ILE A 230 -12.11 -15.23 -20.78
N ALA A 231 -12.55 -16.30 -21.43
CA ALA A 231 -12.00 -17.63 -21.20
C ALA A 231 -10.52 -17.70 -21.61
N GLN A 232 -9.67 -18.20 -20.71
CA GLN A 232 -8.26 -18.42 -21.01
C GLN A 232 -8.13 -19.62 -21.97
N PRO A 233 -7.30 -19.51 -23.03
CA PRO A 233 -7.00 -20.65 -23.89
C PRO A 233 -6.26 -21.76 -23.14
N ASP A 234 -6.46 -22.99 -23.59
CA ASP A 234 -5.68 -24.14 -23.12
C ASP A 234 -4.18 -24.01 -23.46
N SER A 235 -3.32 -24.71 -22.73
CA SER A 235 -1.86 -24.68 -22.93
C SER A 235 -1.41 -25.19 -24.31
N THR A 236 -2.28 -25.92 -25.02
CA THR A 236 -2.05 -26.44 -26.37
C THR A 236 -2.54 -25.50 -27.48
N ALA A 237 -3.16 -24.37 -27.14
CA ALA A 237 -3.67 -23.41 -28.12
C ALA A 237 -2.54 -22.77 -28.95
N THR A 238 -2.88 -22.36 -30.17
CA THR A 238 -1.92 -21.73 -31.08
C THR A 238 -1.46 -20.36 -30.57
N ALA A 239 -0.30 -19.91 -31.03
CA ALA A 239 0.21 -18.57 -30.69
C ALA A 239 -0.77 -17.44 -31.09
N GLU A 240 -1.52 -17.63 -32.17
CA GLU A 240 -2.55 -16.70 -32.63
C GLU A 240 -3.72 -16.61 -31.65
N THR A 241 -4.22 -17.74 -31.15
CA THR A 241 -5.27 -17.78 -30.11
C THR A 241 -4.81 -17.08 -28.84
N TRP A 242 -3.56 -17.30 -28.41
CA TRP A 242 -2.97 -16.62 -27.27
C TRP A 242 -2.83 -15.10 -27.50
N ALA A 243 -2.48 -14.67 -28.71
CA ALA A 243 -2.40 -13.25 -29.05
C ALA A 243 -3.79 -12.59 -29.03
N ALA A 244 -4.80 -13.26 -29.58
CA ALA A 244 -6.19 -12.78 -29.54
C ALA A 244 -6.71 -12.64 -28.10
N TYR A 245 -6.45 -13.63 -27.24
CA TYR A 245 -6.78 -13.56 -25.81
C TYR A 245 -6.13 -12.36 -25.13
N LYS A 246 -4.81 -12.16 -25.33
CA LYS A 246 -4.08 -11.02 -24.74
C LYS A 246 -4.66 -9.68 -25.20
N ASN A 247 -5.07 -9.56 -26.46
CA ASN A 247 -5.71 -8.35 -26.97
C ASN A 247 -7.07 -8.11 -26.30
N GLN A 248 -7.91 -9.12 -26.16
CA GLN A 248 -9.21 -9.00 -25.47
C GLN A 248 -9.02 -8.60 -23.99
N VAL A 249 -8.04 -9.20 -23.30
CA VAL A 249 -7.70 -8.83 -21.92
C VAL A 249 -7.25 -7.36 -21.85
N LYS A 250 -6.38 -6.94 -22.76
CA LYS A 250 -5.94 -5.54 -22.84
C LYS A 250 -7.11 -4.59 -23.06
N GLU A 251 -8.01 -4.89 -24.00
CA GLU A 251 -9.20 -4.08 -24.27
C GLU A 251 -10.13 -3.99 -23.05
N ALA A 252 -10.31 -5.07 -22.30
CA ALA A 252 -11.09 -5.06 -21.06
C ALA A 252 -10.47 -4.13 -20.01
N TRP A 253 -9.15 -4.17 -19.84
CA TRP A 253 -8.44 -3.24 -18.95
C TRP A 253 -8.47 -1.79 -19.45
N ASP A 254 -8.36 -1.55 -20.76
CA ASP A 254 -8.45 -0.20 -21.34
C ASP A 254 -9.84 0.42 -21.10
N LYS A 255 -10.91 -0.35 -21.31
CA LYS A 255 -12.29 0.06 -20.96
C LYS A 255 -12.42 0.36 -19.47
N THR A 256 -11.82 -0.47 -18.62
CA THR A 256 -11.81 -0.26 -17.17
C THR A 256 -11.09 1.03 -16.79
N ASN A 257 -9.87 1.26 -17.31
CA ASN A 257 -9.05 2.44 -17.05
C ASN A 257 -9.67 3.75 -17.57
N LYS A 258 -10.53 3.66 -18.60
CA LYS A 258 -11.28 4.83 -19.09
C LYS A 258 -12.20 5.40 -18.01
N TYR A 259 -12.87 4.54 -17.24
CA TYR A 259 -13.91 4.94 -16.30
C TYR A 259 -13.48 4.84 -14.82
N LEU A 260 -12.53 3.97 -14.51
CA LEU A 260 -12.06 3.71 -13.15
C LEU A 260 -10.54 3.92 -13.04
N SER A 261 -10.11 4.57 -11.97
CA SER A 261 -8.71 4.78 -11.59
C SER A 261 -8.38 4.00 -10.32
N PHE A 262 -7.27 3.27 -10.35
CA PHE A 262 -6.84 2.39 -9.26
C PHE A 262 -5.32 2.20 -9.33
N ALA A 263 -4.70 1.94 -8.17
CA ALA A 263 -3.31 1.53 -8.12
C ALA A 263 -3.17 0.05 -8.51
N THR A 264 -2.13 -0.28 -9.28
CA THR A 264 -1.88 -1.69 -9.65
C THR A 264 -1.40 -2.50 -8.44
N LYS A 265 -0.60 -1.90 -7.57
CA LYS A 265 -0.12 -2.51 -6.32
C LYS A 265 -0.96 -2.02 -5.15
N GLU A 266 -1.07 -2.86 -4.11
CA GLU A 266 -1.61 -2.43 -2.82
C GLU A 266 -0.84 -1.23 -2.25
N SER A 267 -1.56 -0.28 -1.67
CA SER A 267 -0.97 0.88 -1.00
C SER A 267 -0.25 0.47 0.30
N GLY A 268 1.03 0.80 0.43
CA GLY A 268 1.80 0.53 1.64
C GLY A 268 3.31 0.50 1.39
N ASN A 269 4.09 0.34 2.45
CA ASN A 269 5.56 0.23 2.36
C ASN A 269 6.03 -1.17 1.87
N GLN A 270 5.13 -2.16 1.90
CA GLN A 270 5.32 -3.54 1.42
C GLN A 270 4.02 -3.98 0.76
N SER A 271 4.02 -4.19 -0.56
CA SER A 271 2.86 -4.72 -1.26
C SER A 271 2.95 -6.24 -1.29
N TYR A 272 1.97 -6.93 -0.69
CA TYR A 272 1.86 -8.39 -0.79
C TYR A 272 1.24 -8.81 -2.12
N TYR A 273 0.38 -7.94 -2.68
CA TYR A 273 -0.42 -8.25 -3.85
C TYR A 273 -0.39 -7.14 -4.90
N MET A 274 -0.65 -7.52 -6.15
CA MET A 274 -0.94 -6.60 -7.24
C MET A 274 -2.02 -7.18 -8.16
N LEU A 275 -2.75 -6.32 -8.86
CA LEU A 275 -3.70 -6.75 -9.88
C LEU A 275 -2.96 -7.42 -11.04
N ASP A 276 -3.46 -8.58 -11.47
CA ASP A 276 -2.94 -9.26 -12.64
C ASP A 276 -3.55 -8.71 -13.92
N LYS A 277 -2.87 -7.74 -14.54
CA LYS A 277 -3.29 -7.14 -15.81
C LYS A 277 -3.12 -8.05 -17.03
N ASN A 278 -2.50 -9.22 -16.87
CA ASN A 278 -2.43 -10.23 -17.93
C ASN A 278 -3.64 -11.18 -17.92
N ARG A 279 -4.51 -11.05 -16.91
CA ARG A 279 -5.74 -11.82 -16.76
C ARG A 279 -6.96 -10.91 -16.94
N PRO A 280 -8.14 -11.48 -17.25
CA PRO A 280 -9.33 -10.71 -17.55
C PRO A 280 -9.85 -9.96 -16.32
N VAL A 281 -10.44 -8.79 -16.59
CA VAL A 281 -11.28 -8.04 -15.67
C VAL A 281 -12.69 -7.96 -16.25
N TRP A 282 -13.72 -8.13 -15.42
CA TRP A 282 -15.11 -8.01 -15.87
C TRP A 282 -16.04 -7.54 -14.75
N PHE A 283 -17.24 -7.14 -15.13
CA PHE A 283 -18.22 -6.49 -14.27
C PHE A 283 -19.58 -7.15 -14.37
N SER A 284 -20.28 -7.24 -13.25
CA SER A 284 -21.67 -7.69 -13.21
C SER A 284 -22.53 -6.71 -12.41
N ALA A 285 -23.81 -6.65 -12.73
CA ALA A 285 -24.77 -5.93 -11.90
C ALA A 285 -24.87 -6.60 -10.51
N VAL A 286 -25.13 -5.78 -9.49
CA VAL A 286 -25.64 -6.27 -8.20
C VAL A 286 -27.15 -6.05 -8.23
N GLU A 287 -27.94 -7.11 -8.07
CA GLU A 287 -29.40 -7.01 -8.13
C GLU A 287 -29.96 -5.99 -7.15
N ASN A 288 -30.93 -5.19 -7.61
CA ASN A 288 -31.64 -4.18 -6.83
C ASN A 288 -30.72 -3.20 -6.07
N SER A 289 -29.56 -2.85 -6.64
CA SER A 289 -28.53 -2.06 -5.97
C SER A 289 -27.97 -0.96 -6.87
N THR A 290 -27.43 0.09 -6.24
CA THR A 290 -26.61 1.12 -6.90
C THR A 290 -25.16 0.68 -7.11
N MET A 291 -24.86 -0.60 -6.88
CA MET A 291 -23.52 -1.15 -6.95
C MET A 291 -23.28 -1.96 -8.22
N ILE A 292 -22.05 -1.93 -8.70
CA ILE A 292 -21.51 -2.89 -9.66
C ILE A 292 -20.52 -3.81 -8.95
N LYS A 293 -20.42 -5.07 -9.38
CA LYS A 293 -19.42 -6.01 -8.86
C LYS A 293 -18.30 -6.13 -9.90
N ILE A 294 -17.07 -5.86 -9.49
CA ILE A 294 -15.88 -6.11 -10.31
C ILE A 294 -15.29 -7.47 -9.95
N HIS A 295 -14.80 -8.19 -10.95
CA HIS A 295 -14.10 -9.46 -10.82
C HIS A 295 -12.73 -9.35 -11.48
N TYR A 296 -11.69 -9.84 -10.81
CA TYR A 296 -10.30 -9.70 -11.24
C TYR A 296 -9.42 -10.80 -10.64
N TYR A 297 -8.19 -10.88 -11.12
CA TYR A 297 -7.15 -11.75 -10.61
C TYR A 297 -6.03 -10.93 -9.98
N VAL A 298 -5.27 -11.57 -9.08
CA VAL A 298 -4.16 -10.94 -8.38
C VAL A 298 -2.91 -11.82 -8.50
N LYS A 299 -1.76 -11.17 -8.44
CA LYS A 299 -0.47 -11.81 -8.23
C LYS A 299 -0.02 -11.55 -6.80
N LYS A 300 0.70 -12.51 -6.23
CA LYS A 300 1.35 -12.39 -4.92
C LYS A 300 2.85 -12.21 -5.09
N PHE A 301 3.43 -11.27 -4.35
CA PHE A 301 4.88 -11.14 -4.26
C PHE A 301 5.42 -12.15 -3.25
N VAL A 302 6.44 -12.92 -3.64
CA VAL A 302 7.08 -13.91 -2.78
C VAL A 302 8.61 -13.77 -2.85
N PRO A 303 9.31 -13.96 -1.72
CA PRO A 303 10.76 -13.92 -1.70
C PRO A 303 11.35 -15.16 -2.37
N ILE A 304 12.34 -14.93 -3.25
CA ILE A 304 13.08 -15.95 -4.02
C ILE A 304 14.59 -15.73 -3.91
N ALA A 305 15.05 -15.42 -2.70
CA ALA A 305 16.46 -15.11 -2.44
C ALA A 305 17.40 -16.18 -3.01
N SER A 306 18.52 -15.73 -3.54
CA SER A 306 19.66 -16.57 -3.91
C SER A 306 20.93 -15.99 -3.31
N ILE A 307 22.02 -16.78 -3.33
CA ILE A 307 23.31 -16.30 -2.83
C ILE A 307 23.80 -15.06 -3.60
N ASP A 308 23.47 -14.98 -4.89
CA ASP A 308 23.85 -13.87 -5.78
C ASP A 308 22.90 -12.68 -5.65
N ASN A 309 21.65 -12.91 -5.24
CA ASN A 309 20.64 -11.86 -5.05
C ASN A 309 19.71 -12.18 -3.87
N LEU A 310 20.11 -11.73 -2.68
CA LEU A 310 19.37 -11.98 -1.44
C LEU A 310 18.02 -11.25 -1.36
N ASN A 311 17.87 -10.12 -2.04
CA ASN A 311 16.62 -9.34 -2.01
C ASN A 311 15.66 -9.72 -3.13
N ALA A 312 15.93 -10.80 -3.88
CA ALA A 312 15.11 -11.19 -5.01
C ALA A 312 13.67 -11.52 -4.57
N ILE A 313 12.70 -10.92 -5.26
CA ILE A 313 11.27 -11.23 -5.13
C ILE A 313 10.73 -11.65 -6.51
N SER A 314 9.68 -12.45 -6.50
CA SER A 314 8.99 -12.91 -7.70
C SER A 314 7.50 -12.69 -7.55
N GLU A 315 6.83 -12.56 -8.69
CA GLU A 315 5.37 -12.55 -8.77
C GLU A 315 4.89 -13.97 -9.07
N ILE A 316 4.01 -14.50 -8.23
CA ILE A 316 3.29 -15.74 -8.51
C ILE A 316 1.83 -15.41 -8.84
N GLU A 317 1.30 -16.07 -9.86
CA GLU A 317 -0.11 -15.96 -10.23
C GLU A 317 -0.98 -16.72 -9.23
N LEU A 318 -2.06 -16.09 -8.77
CA LEU A 318 -3.12 -16.79 -8.05
C LEU A 318 -4.25 -17.11 -9.03
N ASN A 319 -4.72 -18.36 -9.02
CA ASN A 319 -5.74 -18.83 -9.97
C ASN A 319 -7.17 -18.53 -9.53
N GLN A 320 -7.36 -17.98 -8.33
CA GLN A 320 -8.66 -17.60 -7.80
C GLN A 320 -9.17 -16.29 -8.40
N ILE A 321 -10.49 -16.25 -8.62
CA ILE A 321 -11.21 -15.02 -8.97
C ILE A 321 -11.52 -14.25 -7.68
N TYR A 322 -11.04 -13.01 -7.62
CA TYR A 322 -11.38 -12.07 -6.57
C TYR A 322 -12.48 -11.14 -7.05
N SER A 323 -13.31 -10.67 -6.12
CA SER A 323 -14.37 -9.73 -6.46
C SER A 323 -14.69 -8.78 -5.32
N GLN A 324 -15.14 -7.58 -5.68
CA GLN A 324 -15.61 -6.57 -4.73
C GLN A 324 -16.73 -5.73 -5.34
N ASN A 325 -17.55 -5.13 -4.49
CA ASN A 325 -18.60 -4.21 -4.91
C ASN A 325 -18.03 -2.78 -4.99
N ILE A 326 -18.44 -2.05 -6.03
CA ILE A 326 -18.16 -0.63 -6.24
C ILE A 326 -19.52 0.08 -6.23
N ASN A 327 -19.71 1.01 -5.29
CA ASN A 327 -20.94 1.78 -5.22
C ASN A 327 -20.94 2.94 -6.22
N ILE A 328 -22.04 3.19 -6.93
CA ILE A 328 -22.17 4.24 -7.94
C ILE A 328 -23.25 5.23 -7.49
N ASN A 329 -22.85 6.32 -6.85
CA ASN A 329 -23.79 7.27 -6.21
C ASN A 329 -24.42 8.31 -7.17
N TYR A 330 -24.39 8.05 -8.48
CA TYR A 330 -24.85 9.01 -9.50
C TYR A 330 -26.30 9.47 -9.29
N ALA A 331 -27.24 8.55 -9.12
CA ALA A 331 -28.66 8.89 -9.01
C ALA A 331 -28.93 9.82 -7.82
N GLN A 332 -28.30 9.52 -6.68
CA GLN A 332 -28.37 10.35 -5.48
C GLN A 332 -27.79 11.74 -5.76
N LEU A 333 -26.62 11.84 -6.39
CA LEU A 333 -25.99 13.14 -6.68
C LEU A 333 -26.82 13.96 -7.68
N LYS A 334 -27.38 13.32 -8.71
CA LYS A 334 -28.18 13.97 -9.74
C LYS A 334 -29.45 14.61 -9.19
N GLU A 335 -30.14 13.98 -8.25
CA GLU A 335 -31.35 14.54 -7.62
C GLU A 335 -31.07 15.90 -6.95
N ILE A 336 -29.91 16.01 -6.31
CA ILE A 336 -29.48 17.18 -5.54
C ILE A 336 -29.14 18.37 -6.45
N THR A 337 -28.82 18.14 -7.72
CA THR A 337 -28.45 19.21 -8.67
C THR A 337 -29.53 20.27 -8.82
N SER A 338 -30.80 19.87 -8.74
CA SER A 338 -31.98 20.75 -8.78
C SER A 338 -32.10 21.68 -7.57
N LYS A 339 -31.32 21.42 -6.52
CA LYS A 339 -31.29 22.16 -5.25
C LYS A 339 -30.07 23.06 -5.11
N ILE A 340 -29.28 23.24 -6.17
CA ILE A 340 -28.09 24.08 -6.15
C ILE A 340 -28.43 25.45 -6.73
N LYS A 341 -27.97 26.53 -6.08
CA LYS A 341 -28.22 27.91 -6.50
C LYS A 341 -26.95 28.74 -6.42
N VAL A 342 -26.88 29.75 -7.27
CA VAL A 342 -25.93 30.86 -7.16
C VAL A 342 -26.70 32.10 -6.76
N ILE A 343 -26.27 32.74 -5.68
CA ILE A 343 -26.90 33.94 -5.12
C ILE A 343 -25.88 35.06 -4.96
N PRO A 344 -26.30 36.34 -4.90
CA PRO A 344 -25.41 37.42 -4.53
C PRO A 344 -24.92 37.25 -3.10
N PHE A 345 -23.61 37.36 -2.88
CA PHE A 345 -23.04 37.33 -1.54
C PHE A 345 -23.37 38.64 -0.81
N ASN A 346 -23.85 38.56 0.43
CA ASN A 346 -24.25 39.72 1.24
C ASN A 346 -25.20 40.70 0.51
N ASN A 347 -26.12 40.18 -0.31
CA ASN A 347 -27.05 40.98 -1.11
C ASN A 347 -26.35 42.01 -2.03
N ALA A 348 -25.17 41.66 -2.56
CA ALA A 348 -24.50 42.49 -3.55
C ALA A 348 -25.43 42.79 -4.75
N ASP A 349 -25.45 44.05 -5.18
CA ASP A 349 -26.12 44.44 -6.42
C ASP A 349 -25.24 44.05 -7.61
N LEU A 350 -25.80 43.23 -8.50
CA LEU A 350 -25.12 42.66 -9.66
C LEU A 350 -25.61 43.26 -10.98
N THR A 351 -26.62 44.15 -10.96
CA THR A 351 -27.31 44.61 -12.18
C THR A 351 -26.35 45.22 -13.21
N ASN A 352 -25.32 45.93 -12.77
CA ASN A 352 -24.32 46.54 -13.66
C ASN A 352 -22.98 45.77 -13.73
N ASP A 353 -22.91 44.59 -13.11
CA ASP A 353 -21.70 43.78 -13.15
C ASP A 353 -21.61 42.95 -14.43
N ILE A 354 -20.39 42.84 -14.96
CA ILE A 354 -20.07 41.93 -16.06
C ILE A 354 -19.35 40.73 -15.44
N PRO A 355 -19.88 39.50 -15.53
CA PRO A 355 -19.38 38.33 -14.79
C PRO A 355 -18.01 37.81 -15.24
N TYR A 356 -17.36 38.50 -16.17
CA TYR A 356 -16.00 38.27 -16.66
C TYR A 356 -15.17 39.57 -16.72
N GLY A 357 -15.67 40.68 -16.17
CA GLY A 357 -14.96 41.95 -16.11
C GLY A 357 -13.98 42.00 -14.94
N ASP A 358 -13.06 42.95 -14.98
CA ASP A 358 -12.00 43.11 -13.97
C ASP A 358 -12.53 43.30 -12.54
N ASN A 359 -13.76 43.79 -12.40
CA ASN A 359 -14.44 44.00 -11.11
C ASN A 359 -15.22 42.77 -10.61
N PHE A 360 -15.19 41.66 -11.34
CA PHE A 360 -15.87 40.41 -10.99
C PHE A 360 -14.86 39.28 -10.78
N ILE A 361 -14.16 39.37 -9.65
CA ILE A 361 -12.96 38.59 -9.39
C ILE A 361 -13.31 37.19 -8.87
N PHE A 362 -12.72 36.19 -9.50
CA PHE A 362 -12.65 34.84 -8.96
C PHE A 362 -11.32 34.64 -8.19
N VAL A 363 -11.42 34.42 -6.89
CA VAL A 363 -10.28 34.28 -5.98
C VAL A 363 -9.89 32.81 -5.86
N ASN A 364 -8.64 32.50 -6.20
CA ASN A 364 -8.12 31.13 -6.27
C ASN A 364 -7.65 30.55 -4.93
N SER A 365 -7.48 31.36 -3.90
CA SER A 365 -6.96 30.97 -2.59
C SER A 365 -7.96 31.28 -1.50
N THR A 366 -7.97 30.49 -0.42
CA THR A 366 -8.88 30.71 0.70
C THR A 366 -8.16 30.67 2.02
N THR A 367 -8.56 31.58 2.91
CA THR A 367 -8.19 31.60 4.32
C THR A 367 -9.28 30.87 5.11
N SER A 368 -8.90 30.26 6.22
CA SER A 368 -9.80 29.51 7.12
C SER A 368 -10.88 30.37 7.79
N SER A 369 -10.80 31.70 7.68
CA SER A 369 -11.72 32.67 8.29
C SER A 369 -12.72 33.30 7.31
N ASN A 370 -12.79 32.81 6.07
CA ASN A 370 -13.68 33.39 5.06
C ASN A 370 -15.16 33.04 5.36
N PRO A 371 -16.06 34.03 5.52
CA PRO A 371 -17.49 33.79 5.80
C PRO A 371 -18.26 33.18 4.62
N ARG A 372 -17.64 33.03 3.45
CA ARG A 372 -18.26 32.48 2.24
C ARG A 372 -18.37 30.97 2.26
N HIS A 373 -19.40 30.49 1.58
CA HIS A 373 -19.59 29.07 1.33
C HIS A 373 -18.67 28.57 0.19
N ASN A 374 -18.36 27.27 0.20
CA ASN A 374 -17.78 26.58 -0.96
C ASN A 374 -16.45 27.17 -1.46
N THR A 375 -15.65 27.62 -0.50
CA THR A 375 -14.36 28.31 -0.63
C THR A 375 -13.20 27.36 -0.96
N TYR A 376 -13.32 26.07 -0.69
CA TYR A 376 -12.29 25.12 -1.08
C TYR A 376 -12.27 25.00 -2.62
N GLY A 377 -11.15 25.41 -3.23
CA GLY A 377 -10.99 25.50 -4.69
C GLY A 377 -11.22 26.91 -5.26
N GLY A 378 -11.62 27.88 -4.43
CA GLY A 378 -11.82 29.28 -4.80
C GLY A 378 -13.28 29.73 -4.78
N TYR A 379 -13.51 31.04 -4.87
CA TYR A 379 -14.84 31.66 -4.80
C TYR A 379 -14.90 32.96 -5.61
N TYR A 380 -16.09 33.44 -5.95
CA TYR A 380 -16.29 34.79 -6.50
C TYR A 380 -16.54 35.80 -5.40
N GLU A 381 -15.97 37.00 -5.50
CA GLU A 381 -16.16 38.04 -4.47
C GLU A 381 -17.61 38.55 -4.36
N LYS A 382 -18.44 38.38 -5.38
CA LYS A 382 -19.82 38.88 -5.36
C LYS A 382 -20.89 37.80 -5.36
N LEU A 383 -20.50 36.53 -5.43
CA LEU A 383 -21.43 35.41 -5.47
C LEU A 383 -21.14 34.40 -4.36
N ASP A 384 -22.21 33.72 -3.97
CA ASP A 384 -22.15 32.49 -3.18
C ASP A 384 -22.84 31.38 -3.97
N LEU A 385 -22.17 30.23 -4.07
CA LEU A 385 -22.76 28.97 -4.49
C LEU A 385 -23.30 28.30 -3.24
N ILE A 386 -24.56 27.89 -3.22
CA ILE A 386 -25.21 27.30 -2.03
C ILE A 386 -26.16 26.17 -2.40
N PHE A 387 -26.56 25.40 -1.39
CA PHE A 387 -27.75 24.58 -1.48
C PHE A 387 -28.99 25.39 -1.11
N ASP A 388 -30.10 25.12 -1.80
CA ASP A 388 -31.43 25.59 -1.45
C ASP A 388 -31.81 25.10 -0.03
N ASN A 389 -32.53 25.93 0.71
CA ASN A 389 -32.94 25.67 2.09
C ASN A 389 -33.91 24.49 2.25
N THR A 390 -34.51 23.99 1.17
CA THR A 390 -35.34 22.79 1.13
C THR A 390 -34.56 21.49 1.14
N LEU A 391 -33.24 21.53 0.90
CA LEU A 391 -32.42 20.33 0.93
C LEU A 391 -32.19 19.87 2.38
N THR A 392 -32.62 18.65 2.70
CA THR A 392 -32.30 18.00 3.97
C THR A 392 -30.90 17.39 3.93
N ASN A 393 -30.25 17.24 5.09
CA ASN A 393 -28.93 16.61 5.21
C ASN A 393 -27.79 17.27 4.40
N ILE A 394 -27.81 18.60 4.24
CA ILE A 394 -26.75 19.38 3.56
C ILE A 394 -25.34 19.02 4.03
N ASN A 395 -25.18 18.68 5.32
CA ASN A 395 -23.90 18.29 5.92
C ASN A 395 -23.28 17.02 5.32
N ASN A 396 -24.04 16.22 4.57
CA ASN A 396 -23.53 15.04 3.86
C ASN A 396 -22.88 15.37 2.52
N TYR A 397 -22.98 16.61 2.05
CA TYR A 397 -22.54 17.01 0.72
C TYR A 397 -21.50 18.11 0.76
N GLU A 398 -20.62 18.09 -0.23
CA GLU A 398 -19.62 19.12 -0.49
C GLU A 398 -19.90 19.74 -1.87
N LEU A 399 -19.94 21.06 -1.91
CA LEU A 399 -20.22 21.84 -3.12
C LEU A 399 -19.06 22.81 -3.37
N LYS A 400 -18.62 22.94 -4.61
CA LYS A 400 -17.48 23.78 -4.99
C LYS A 400 -17.67 24.34 -6.39
N PHE A 401 -17.13 25.52 -6.66
CA PHE A 401 -17.01 25.98 -8.04
C PHE A 401 -16.01 25.10 -8.83
N TYR A 402 -16.28 24.90 -10.13
CA TYR A 402 -15.46 24.07 -11.02
C TYR A 402 -14.85 24.90 -12.15
N LYS A 403 -13.52 24.90 -12.27
CA LYS A 403 -12.79 25.76 -13.22
C LYS A 403 -12.42 25.09 -14.54
N TYR A 404 -12.65 23.79 -14.66
CA TYR A 404 -12.40 23.08 -15.92
C TYR A 404 -13.65 23.11 -16.78
N ASN A 405 -13.50 22.77 -18.05
CA ASN A 405 -14.63 22.66 -18.96
C ASN A 405 -15.58 21.54 -18.47
N PRO A 406 -16.86 21.81 -18.17
CA PRO A 406 -17.79 20.80 -17.66
C PRO A 406 -18.16 19.70 -18.69
N GLU A 407 -17.91 19.92 -19.98
CA GLU A 407 -18.18 18.96 -21.06
C GLU A 407 -17.00 18.01 -21.33
N THR A 408 -15.77 18.47 -21.05
CA THR A 408 -14.53 17.74 -21.41
C THR A 408 -13.58 17.48 -20.24
N GLY A 409 -13.70 18.21 -19.13
CA GLY A 409 -12.82 18.14 -17.96
C GLY A 409 -11.45 18.78 -18.18
N GLY A 410 -11.21 19.29 -19.39
CA GLY A 410 -9.95 19.92 -19.77
C GLY A 410 -9.79 21.33 -19.23
N THR A 411 -8.56 21.83 -19.27
CA THR A 411 -8.27 23.24 -18.99
C THR A 411 -8.97 24.16 -19.96
N LYS A 412 -9.51 25.26 -19.45
CA LYS A 412 -10.22 26.30 -20.20
C LYS A 412 -9.28 27.29 -20.93
N ALA A 413 -8.09 26.88 -21.34
CA ALA A 413 -7.07 27.83 -21.82
C ALA A 413 -7.50 28.59 -23.09
N ASP A 414 -8.26 27.94 -23.97
CA ASP A 414 -8.73 28.51 -25.25
C ASP A 414 -10.21 28.98 -25.19
N ASP A 415 -10.82 29.02 -24.01
CA ASP A 415 -12.20 29.46 -23.87
C ASP A 415 -12.31 30.96 -23.57
N LYS A 416 -13.54 31.49 -23.63
CA LYS A 416 -13.82 32.91 -23.38
C LYS A 416 -13.60 33.31 -21.89
N TYR A 417 -13.53 32.34 -20.98
CA TYR A 417 -13.55 32.55 -19.54
C TYR A 417 -12.45 31.73 -18.82
N PRO A 418 -11.18 31.90 -19.22
CA PRO A 418 -10.10 31.01 -18.85
C PRO A 418 -9.86 31.02 -17.34
N ASN A 419 -9.63 29.85 -16.76
CA ASN A 419 -9.37 29.66 -15.33
C ASN A 419 -10.50 30.13 -14.40
N THR A 420 -11.71 30.35 -14.92
CA THR A 420 -12.87 30.73 -14.11
C THR A 420 -13.96 29.65 -14.14
N PRO A 421 -14.83 29.61 -13.10
CA PRO A 421 -16.02 28.76 -13.15
C PRO A 421 -17.10 29.23 -14.13
N LEU A 422 -17.00 30.43 -14.71
CA LEU A 422 -17.98 30.92 -15.67
C LEU A 422 -17.96 30.06 -16.94
N VAL A 423 -19.14 29.70 -17.43
CA VAL A 423 -19.35 28.85 -18.61
C VAL A 423 -19.94 29.67 -19.75
N SER A 424 -20.95 30.50 -19.46
CA SER A 424 -21.58 31.36 -20.45
C SER A 424 -22.19 32.59 -19.78
N TYR A 425 -22.36 33.66 -20.56
CA TYR A 425 -23.07 34.87 -20.15
C TYR A 425 -23.82 35.44 -21.35
N ASP A 426 -25.09 35.77 -21.14
CA ASP A 426 -25.94 36.48 -22.10
C ASP A 426 -26.28 37.87 -21.55
N ALA A 427 -25.78 38.90 -22.22
CA ALA A 427 -25.97 40.29 -21.83
C ALA A 427 -27.41 40.80 -22.03
N GLN A 428 -28.20 40.18 -22.92
CA GLN A 428 -29.58 40.61 -23.17
C GLN A 428 -30.51 40.18 -22.04
N THR A 429 -30.32 38.96 -21.55
CA THR A 429 -31.12 38.39 -20.46
C THR A 429 -30.51 38.62 -19.08
N GLY A 430 -29.22 38.97 -19.01
CA GLY A 430 -28.47 39.08 -17.77
C GLY A 430 -28.21 37.72 -17.10
N GLN A 431 -28.36 36.61 -17.85
CA GLN A 431 -28.14 35.26 -17.34
C GLN A 431 -26.67 34.86 -17.44
N ALA A 432 -26.10 34.37 -16.34
CA ALA A 432 -24.76 33.80 -16.30
C ALA A 432 -24.81 32.34 -15.82
N LYS A 433 -23.98 31.48 -16.40
CA LYS A 433 -23.89 30.06 -16.04
C LYS A 433 -22.54 29.76 -15.42
N PHE A 434 -22.54 29.11 -14.27
CA PHE A 434 -21.34 28.76 -13.52
C PHE A 434 -21.24 27.24 -13.35
N ALA A 435 -20.06 26.67 -13.55
CA ALA A 435 -19.81 25.26 -13.32
C ALA A 435 -19.50 24.99 -11.84
N TYR A 436 -19.95 23.84 -11.35
CA TYR A 436 -19.74 23.38 -9.99
C TYR A 436 -19.40 21.88 -9.95
N ILE A 437 -18.80 21.45 -8.84
CA ILE A 437 -18.72 20.04 -8.44
C ILE A 437 -19.55 19.84 -7.17
N LEU A 438 -20.33 18.76 -7.16
CA LEU A 438 -21.02 18.19 -6.00
C LEU A 438 -20.39 16.85 -5.63
N LYS A 439 -20.08 16.63 -4.35
CA LYS A 439 -19.53 15.36 -3.82
C LYS A 439 -20.24 14.94 -2.53
N LEU A 440 -20.15 13.66 -2.18
CA LEU A 440 -20.50 13.18 -0.83
C LEU A 440 -19.32 13.44 0.13
N LYS A 441 -19.59 14.06 1.28
CA LYS A 441 -18.60 14.23 2.35
C LYS A 441 -18.31 12.89 3.01
N ASN A 442 -17.03 12.64 3.33
CA ASN A 442 -16.56 11.45 4.03
C ASN A 442 -16.91 10.11 3.33
N SER A 443 -17.20 10.12 2.03
CA SER A 443 -17.41 8.88 1.29
C SER A 443 -16.09 8.11 1.22
N SER A 444 -16.07 6.88 1.75
CA SER A 444 -14.95 5.94 1.62
C SER A 444 -14.57 5.72 0.16
N PRO A 445 -13.29 5.40 -0.17
CA PRO A 445 -12.84 4.94 -1.48
C PRO A 445 -13.63 3.74 -2.07
N ILE A 446 -14.44 3.05 -1.28
CA ILE A 446 -15.36 1.98 -1.72
C ILE A 446 -16.58 2.57 -2.49
N ASN A 447 -16.70 3.90 -2.52
CA ASN A 447 -17.70 4.64 -3.30
C ASN A 447 -17.11 5.12 -4.63
N GLY A 448 -17.36 4.37 -5.70
CA GLY A 448 -17.30 4.91 -7.05
C GLY A 448 -18.22 6.13 -7.24
N ILE A 449 -18.03 6.82 -8.38
CA ILE A 449 -18.54 8.18 -8.70
C ILE A 449 -18.59 9.08 -7.47
N GLY A 450 -17.43 9.67 -7.16
CA GLY A 450 -17.30 10.60 -6.04
C GLY A 450 -17.79 12.02 -6.35
N GLU A 451 -18.05 12.35 -7.62
CA GLU A 451 -18.28 13.72 -8.06
C GLU A 451 -19.33 13.82 -9.17
N PHE A 452 -20.22 14.80 -9.06
CA PHE A 452 -21.10 15.24 -10.14
C PHE A 452 -20.67 16.65 -10.57
N ILE A 453 -20.49 16.87 -11.87
CA ILE A 453 -20.10 18.16 -12.43
C ILE A 453 -21.35 18.79 -13.03
N GLY A 454 -21.80 19.92 -12.50
CA GLY A 454 -23.00 20.57 -13.00
C GLY A 454 -22.76 21.99 -13.46
N VAL A 455 -23.78 22.57 -14.08
CA VAL A 455 -23.85 23.98 -14.42
C VAL A 455 -25.11 24.55 -13.78
N VAL A 456 -24.95 25.66 -13.07
CA VAL A 456 -26.03 26.39 -12.42
C VAL A 456 -26.16 27.78 -13.04
N THR A 457 -27.39 28.20 -13.28
CA THR A 457 -27.69 29.53 -13.83
C THR A 457 -27.96 30.52 -12.70
N ALA A 458 -27.34 31.70 -12.78
CA ALA A 458 -27.72 32.88 -12.03
C ALA A 458 -28.66 33.71 -12.92
N ASP A 459 -29.97 33.66 -12.63
CA ASP A 459 -31.00 34.25 -13.48
C ASP A 459 -31.14 35.75 -13.29
N ALA A 460 -31.06 36.51 -14.39
CA ALA A 460 -31.34 37.94 -14.50
C ALA A 460 -30.63 38.85 -13.47
N GLN A 461 -29.48 38.41 -12.94
CA GLN A 461 -28.72 39.17 -11.94
C GLN A 461 -27.83 40.24 -12.57
N PHE A 462 -27.40 40.07 -13.83
CA PHE A 462 -26.35 40.86 -14.48
C PHE A 462 -26.87 41.76 -15.62
N LYS A 463 -28.14 42.16 -15.57
CA LYS A 463 -28.76 42.87 -16.68
C LYS A 463 -28.35 44.35 -16.71
N ILE A 464 -27.53 44.72 -17.70
CA ILE A 464 -27.17 46.12 -17.94
C ILE A 464 -28.41 46.87 -18.46
N GLU A 465 -28.95 47.76 -17.63
CA GLU A 465 -29.98 48.69 -18.09
C GLU A 465 -29.31 49.74 -18.99
N ASN A 466 -29.54 49.64 -20.30
CA ASN A 466 -29.21 50.72 -21.21
C ASN A 466 -30.12 51.91 -20.89
N ASN A 467 -29.63 52.83 -20.04
CA ASN A 467 -30.21 54.16 -19.95
C ASN A 467 -29.91 54.87 -21.28
N ALA A 468 -30.94 54.98 -22.11
CA ALA A 468 -30.93 55.68 -23.39
C ALA A 468 -30.70 57.18 -23.22
#